data_AF-A0AAJ1PYM4-F1
#
_entry.id   AF-A0AAJ1PYM4-F1
#
_cell.length_a   1.000
_cell.length_b   1.000
_cell.length_c   1.000
_cell.angle_alpha   90.00
_cell.angle_beta   90.00
_cell.angle_gamma   90.00
#
_symmetry.space_group_name_H-M   'P 1'
#
loop_
_entity.id
_entity.type
_entity.pdbx_description
1 polymer ?
#
loop_
_entity_poly.entity_id
_entity_poly.type
_entity_poly.pdbx_seq_one_letter_code
_entity_poly.pdbx_strand_id
1 'polypeptide(L)'
;MSGVIKANQRGYDGFSMSDRAVTAYKNGERPISKWTSKDAKAFNALLASLDINITVSLKEFKVLLNRFGYTSWHHTSKYANRTDFFSPAAMLFSYEFFSTDEDANPIYPDICDIDVAALPAEEIECARTSANAWVTLGYINKN
;
A
#
# COMPACT_ATOMS: atom_id res chain seq x y z
N MET A 1 -49.01 -11.51 1.77
CA MET A 1 -48.34 -11.22 0.47
C MET A 1 -48.47 -9.72 0.28
N SER A 2 -47.42 -8.90 0.26
CA SER A 2 -46.23 -8.96 -0.57
C SER A 2 -45.01 -8.49 0.24
N GLY A 3 -43.96 -9.32 0.25
CA GLY A 3 -42.73 -9.08 1.01
C GLY A 3 -41.84 -8.05 0.33
N VAL A 4 -41.41 -7.05 1.10
CA VAL A 4 -40.32 -6.16 0.71
C VAL A 4 -39.05 -6.99 0.72
N ILE A 5 -38.52 -7.30 -0.48
CA ILE A 5 -37.20 -7.92 -0.62
C ILE A 5 -36.18 -6.90 -0.13
N LYS A 6 -35.70 -7.05 1.12
CA LYS A 6 -34.45 -6.42 1.56
C LYS A 6 -33.33 -7.08 0.77
N ALA A 7 -32.79 -6.36 -0.21
CA ALA A 7 -31.54 -6.73 -0.85
C ALA A 7 -30.45 -6.70 0.23
N ASN A 8 -30.13 -7.87 0.78
CA ASN A 8 -28.98 -8.10 1.63
C ASN A 8 -27.72 -8.02 0.76
N GLN A 9 -27.26 -6.80 0.44
CA GLN A 9 -25.92 -6.62 -0.13
C GLN A 9 -24.91 -6.75 1.01
N ARG A 10 -24.42 -7.97 1.20
CA ARG A 10 -23.20 -8.25 1.98
C ARG A 10 -22.07 -7.38 1.40
N GLY A 11 -21.48 -6.49 2.20
CA GLY A 11 -20.27 -5.75 1.78
C GLY A 11 -20.32 -4.21 1.76
N TYR A 12 -21.33 -3.55 2.33
CA TYR A 12 -21.44 -2.08 2.31
C TYR A 12 -21.64 -1.48 3.71
N ASP A 13 -20.68 -0.66 4.15
CA ASP A 13 -20.79 0.23 5.31
C ASP A 13 -21.37 1.58 4.87
N GLY A 14 -22.68 1.71 4.98
CA GLY A 14 -23.42 2.86 4.48
C GLY A 14 -23.38 2.98 2.95
N PHE A 15 -24.25 3.81 2.38
CA PHE A 15 -24.46 3.95 0.92
C PHE A 15 -23.25 4.50 0.12
N SER A 16 -22.01 4.42 0.62
CA SER A 16 -20.88 5.19 0.06
C SER A 16 -19.51 4.50 0.09
N MET A 17 -19.33 3.38 0.79
CA MET A 17 -18.04 2.68 0.84
C MET A 17 -18.24 1.16 0.97
N SER A 18 -17.44 0.36 0.24
CA SER A 18 -17.43 -1.09 0.44
C SER A 18 -16.66 -1.44 1.71
N ASP A 19 -17.04 -2.51 2.40
CA ASP A 19 -16.35 -3.01 3.61
C ASP A 19 -14.86 -3.27 3.33
N ARG A 20 -14.54 -3.65 2.09
CA ARG A 20 -13.16 -3.89 1.62
C ARG A 20 -12.31 -2.62 1.57
N ALA A 21 -12.88 -1.46 1.22
CA ALA A 21 -12.14 -0.21 1.26
C ALA A 21 -11.85 0.23 2.71
N VAL A 22 -12.74 -0.07 3.65
CA VAL A 22 -12.51 0.17 5.09
C VAL A 22 -11.38 -0.72 5.61
N THR A 23 -11.33 -1.99 5.20
CA THR A 23 -10.24 -2.91 5.52
C THR A 23 -8.90 -2.46 4.91
N ALA A 24 -8.89 -2.01 3.66
CA ALA A 24 -7.69 -1.47 3.01
C ALA A 24 -7.10 -0.30 3.80
N TYR A 25 -7.93 0.65 4.26
CA TYR A 25 -7.47 1.75 5.12
C TYR A 25 -6.88 1.28 6.46
N LYS A 26 -7.40 0.19 7.03
CA LYS A 26 -6.85 -0.41 8.26
C LYS A 26 -5.51 -1.10 8.01
N ASN A 27 -5.30 -1.61 6.81
CA ASN A 27 -4.09 -2.30 6.37
C ASN A 27 -3.09 -1.35 5.68
N GLY A 28 -3.06 -0.06 6.05
CA GLY A 28 -2.09 0.89 5.52
C GLY A 28 -2.23 1.26 4.02
N GLU A 29 -3.19 0.67 3.29
CA GLU A 29 -3.43 0.96 1.88
C GLU A 29 -4.26 2.23 1.72
N ARG A 30 -3.83 3.13 0.82
CA ARG A 30 -4.51 4.42 0.63
C ARG A 30 -4.44 4.90 -0.82
N PRO A 31 -5.45 5.66 -1.29
CA PRO A 31 -5.39 6.33 -2.58
C PRO A 31 -4.20 7.30 -2.67
N ILE A 32 -3.69 7.54 -3.88
CA ILE A 32 -2.48 8.37 -4.09
C ILE A 32 -2.58 9.77 -3.46
N SER A 33 -3.79 10.35 -3.42
CA SER A 33 -4.07 11.68 -2.87
C SER A 33 -3.96 11.76 -1.35
N LYS A 34 -4.01 10.62 -0.65
CA LYS A 34 -3.99 10.53 0.82
C LYS A 34 -2.58 10.40 1.41
N TRP A 35 -1.56 10.19 0.59
CA TRP A 35 -0.17 10.15 1.04
C TRP A 35 0.39 11.56 1.30
N THR A 36 0.99 11.71 2.47
CA THR A 36 1.47 12.98 3.03
C THR A 36 2.99 13.03 3.15
N SER A 37 3.54 14.21 3.47
CA SER A 37 4.97 14.36 3.76
C SER A 37 5.41 13.58 5.02
N LYS A 38 4.50 13.31 5.95
CA LYS A 38 4.78 12.47 7.12
C LYS A 38 5.05 11.03 6.69
N ASP A 39 4.22 10.50 5.78
CA ASP A 39 4.38 9.14 5.27
C ASP A 39 5.70 9.00 4.49
N ALA A 40 6.05 9.99 3.66
CA ALA A 40 7.34 10.00 2.96
C ALA A 40 8.54 10.03 3.93
N LYS A 41 8.44 10.73 5.06
CA LYS A 41 9.48 10.72 6.11
C LYS A 41 9.57 9.36 6.80
N ALA A 42 8.44 8.74 7.14
CA ALA A 42 8.41 7.40 7.71
C ALA A 42 9.03 6.37 6.74
N PHE A 43 8.72 6.50 5.46
CA PHE A 43 9.29 5.65 4.41
C PHE A 43 10.82 5.83 4.31
N ASN A 44 11.33 7.06 4.33
CA ASN A 44 12.78 7.30 4.37
C ASN A 44 13.45 6.72 5.63
N ALA A 45 12.77 6.75 6.78
CA ALA A 45 13.28 6.13 8.00
C ALA A 45 13.35 4.60 7.87
N LEU A 46 12.34 3.97 7.25
CA LEU A 46 12.35 2.54 6.95
C LEU A 46 13.50 2.19 5.98
N LEU A 47 13.69 2.95 4.90
CA LEU A 47 14.82 2.74 3.99
C LEU A 47 16.17 2.83 4.72
N ALA A 48 16.35 3.84 5.57
CA ALA A 48 17.56 3.97 6.38
C ALA A 48 17.77 2.78 7.33
N SER A 49 16.70 2.26 7.96
CA SER A 49 16.80 1.07 8.81
C SER A 49 17.14 -0.22 8.06
N LEU A 50 16.83 -0.28 6.76
CA LEU A 50 17.20 -1.38 5.85
C LEU A 50 18.61 -1.21 5.24
N ASP A 51 19.35 -0.20 5.68
CA ASP A 51 20.66 0.20 5.13
C ASP A 51 20.58 0.61 3.64
N ILE A 52 19.44 1.18 3.25
CA ILE A 52 19.22 1.72 1.90
C ILE A 52 19.46 3.22 1.94
N ASN A 53 20.63 3.65 1.49
CA ASN A 53 21.04 5.06 1.50
C ASN A 53 20.49 5.87 0.32
N ILE A 54 19.16 5.97 0.23
CA ILE A 54 18.47 6.91 -0.67
C ILE A 54 17.48 7.74 0.13
N THR A 55 17.16 8.95 -0.35
CA THR A 55 16.12 9.78 0.23
C THR A 55 15.16 10.19 -0.87
N VAL A 56 13.87 9.98 -0.63
CA VAL A 56 12.81 10.34 -1.58
C VAL A 56 12.03 11.54 -1.08
N SER A 57 11.78 12.50 -1.97
CA SER A 57 10.81 13.57 -1.73
C SER A 57 9.37 13.04 -1.76
N LEU A 58 8.39 13.81 -1.27
CA LEU A 58 6.98 13.44 -1.39
C LEU A 58 6.54 13.21 -2.85
N LYS A 59 7.11 13.98 -3.79
CA LYS A 59 6.79 13.85 -5.21
C LYS A 59 7.31 12.52 -5.75
N GLU A 60 8.58 12.20 -5.49
CA GLU A 60 9.20 10.93 -5.88
C GLU A 60 8.51 9.73 -5.22
N PHE A 61 8.20 9.83 -3.92
CA PHE A 61 7.45 8.81 -3.19
C PHE A 61 6.11 8.48 -3.86
N LYS A 62 5.36 9.50 -4.28
CA LYS A 62 4.09 9.29 -5.02
C LYS A 62 4.31 8.70 -6.41
N VAL A 63 5.39 9.07 -7.09
CA VAL A 63 5.74 8.47 -8.39
C VAL A 63 6.08 6.99 -8.23
N LEU A 64 6.88 6.64 -7.23
CA LEU A 64 7.21 5.26 -6.91
C LEU A 64 5.96 4.45 -6.54
N LEU A 65 5.11 4.97 -5.65
CA LEU A 65 3.85 4.32 -5.28
C LEU A 65 2.98 4.02 -6.50
N ASN A 66 2.82 5.00 -7.39
CA ASN A 66 2.00 4.82 -8.58
C ASN A 66 2.60 3.80 -9.56
N ARG A 67 3.92 3.56 -9.51
CA ARG A 67 4.62 2.65 -10.43
C ARG A 67 4.77 1.23 -9.88
N PHE A 68 5.02 1.10 -8.58
CA PHE A 68 5.44 -0.15 -7.93
C PHE A 68 4.57 -0.53 -6.74
N GLY A 69 3.70 0.35 -6.26
CA GLY A 69 2.95 0.14 -5.02
C GLY A 69 1.46 -0.13 -5.22
N TYR A 70 1.00 -0.40 -6.45
CA TYR A 70 -0.41 -0.72 -6.69
C TYR A 70 -0.77 -2.04 -5.98
N THR A 71 -1.90 -2.05 -5.29
CA THR A 71 -2.35 -3.19 -4.49
C THR A 71 -3.74 -3.63 -4.93
N SER A 72 -4.70 -2.72 -4.85
CA SER A 72 -6.10 -3.01 -5.06
C SER A 72 -6.83 -1.83 -5.71
N TRP A 73 -8.06 -2.08 -6.15
CA TRP A 73 -8.98 -1.03 -6.59
C TRP A 73 -10.34 -1.25 -5.94
N HIS A 74 -10.99 -0.15 -5.59
CA HIS A 74 -12.32 -0.18 -4.97
C HIS A 74 -13.25 0.83 -5.62
N HIS A 75 -14.55 0.52 -5.59
CA HIS A 75 -15.57 1.51 -5.88
C HIS A 75 -15.69 2.47 -4.70
N THR A 76 -15.65 3.76 -4.98
CA THR A 76 -15.87 4.82 -4.01
C THR A 76 -17.03 5.69 -4.46
N SER A 77 -17.75 6.26 -3.49
CA SER A 77 -18.91 7.14 -3.67
C SER A 77 -20.17 6.47 -4.24
N LYS A 78 -21.28 7.20 -4.15
CA LYS A 78 -22.60 6.82 -4.68
C LYS A 78 -22.60 6.54 -6.20
N TYR A 79 -21.63 7.08 -6.93
CA TYR A 79 -21.52 6.91 -8.39
C TYR A 79 -20.58 5.77 -8.80
N ALA A 80 -20.12 4.94 -7.85
CA ALA A 80 -19.25 3.80 -8.11
C ALA A 80 -17.94 4.16 -8.84
N ASN A 81 -17.39 5.35 -8.57
CA ASN A 81 -16.11 5.77 -9.12
C ASN A 81 -15.02 4.78 -8.74
N ARG A 82 -14.18 4.37 -9.71
CA ARG A 82 -13.03 3.52 -9.43
C ARG A 82 -11.94 4.35 -8.73
N THR A 83 -11.39 3.83 -7.65
CA THR A 83 -10.24 4.42 -6.95
C THR A 83 -9.19 3.34 -6.72
N ASP A 84 -7.99 3.57 -7.25
CA ASP A 84 -6.85 2.68 -7.02
C ASP A 84 -6.19 2.99 -5.67
N PHE A 85 -5.77 1.92 -4.99
CA PHE A 85 -5.13 1.94 -3.69
C PHE A 85 -3.68 1.47 -3.83
N PHE A 86 -2.85 1.97 -2.92
CA PHE A 86 -1.41 1.75 -2.98
C PHE A 86 -0.87 1.43 -1.58
N SER A 87 0.22 0.66 -1.51
CA SER A 87 0.99 0.41 -0.29
C SER A 87 2.48 0.60 -0.55
N PRO A 88 3.22 1.28 0.34
CA PRO A 88 4.67 1.36 0.22
C PRO A 88 5.37 0.03 0.52
N ALA A 89 4.78 -0.83 1.36
CA ALA A 89 5.33 -2.14 1.65
C ALA A 89 5.38 -3.00 0.38
N ALA A 90 4.35 -2.91 -0.47
CA ALA A 90 4.29 -3.60 -1.76
C ALA A 90 5.39 -3.17 -2.74
N MET A 91 6.01 -2.00 -2.55
CA MET A 91 7.15 -1.57 -3.36
C MET A 91 8.47 -2.23 -2.96
N LEU A 92 8.56 -2.70 -1.71
CA LEU A 92 9.80 -3.13 -1.08
C LEU A 92 9.92 -4.64 -0.98
N PHE A 93 8.83 -5.30 -0.60
CA PHE A 93 8.86 -6.71 -0.21
C PHE A 93 8.19 -7.61 -1.25
N SER A 94 8.54 -8.89 -1.19
CA SER A 94 7.94 -9.92 -2.03
C SER A 94 6.46 -10.11 -1.71
N TYR A 95 5.72 -10.72 -2.65
CA TYR A 95 4.31 -11.03 -2.40
C TYR A 95 4.17 -12.09 -1.29
N GLU A 96 5.14 -13.00 -1.24
CA GLU A 96 5.26 -14.13 -0.32
C GLU A 96 5.49 -13.71 1.13
N PHE A 97 6.01 -12.49 1.35
CA PHE A 97 6.15 -11.90 2.69
C PHE A 97 4.80 -11.59 3.35
N PHE A 98 3.79 -11.24 2.57
CA PHE A 98 2.53 -10.76 3.12
C PHE A 98 1.65 -11.93 3.57
N SER A 99 1.14 -11.82 4.80
CA SER A 99 0.02 -12.67 5.23
C SER A 99 -1.21 -12.40 4.39
N THR A 100 -2.10 -13.37 4.27
CA THR A 100 -3.36 -13.21 3.54
C THR A 100 -4.58 -13.19 4.46
N ASP A 101 -5.64 -12.51 4.03
CA ASP A 101 -6.96 -12.60 4.67
C ASP A 101 -7.68 -13.93 4.35
N GLU A 102 -8.92 -14.06 4.83
CA GLU A 102 -9.78 -15.24 4.61
C GLU A 102 -10.10 -15.52 3.14
N ASP A 103 -10.03 -14.49 2.30
CA ASP A 103 -10.27 -14.54 0.85
C ASP A 103 -8.96 -14.75 0.07
N ALA A 104 -7.84 -15.03 0.76
CA ALA A 104 -6.49 -15.16 0.22
C ALA A 104 -5.91 -13.88 -0.42
N ASN A 105 -6.43 -12.70 -0.06
CA ASN A 105 -5.86 -11.43 -0.49
C ASN A 105 -4.70 -11.03 0.44
N PRO A 106 -3.61 -10.46 -0.09
CA PRO A 106 -2.52 -9.95 0.75
C PRO A 106 -2.99 -8.86 1.69
N ILE A 107 -2.49 -8.93 2.92
CA ILE A 107 -2.60 -7.88 3.92
C ILE A 107 -1.27 -7.14 3.91
N TYR A 108 -1.30 -5.90 3.44
CA TYR A 108 -0.13 -5.04 3.48
C TYR A 108 -0.04 -4.38 4.86
N PRO A 109 1.12 -4.39 5.53
CA PRO A 109 1.29 -3.64 6.76
C PRO A 109 1.46 -2.14 6.47
N ASP A 110 1.05 -1.29 7.42
CA ASP A 110 1.50 0.11 7.40
C ASP A 110 3.01 0.14 7.62
N ILE A 111 3.72 1.04 6.92
CA ILE A 111 5.17 1.16 7.03
C ILE A 111 5.65 1.47 8.44
N CYS A 112 4.80 2.06 9.28
CA CYS A 112 5.15 2.36 10.66
C CYS A 112 5.13 1.12 11.57
N ASP A 113 4.48 0.04 11.14
CA ASP A 113 4.30 -1.19 11.91
C ASP A 113 5.32 -2.29 11.51
N ILE A 114 6.21 -1.99 10.56
CA ILE A 114 7.22 -2.94 10.09
C ILE A 114 8.41 -2.95 11.06
N ASP A 115 8.57 -4.07 11.76
CA ASP A 115 9.75 -4.33 12.58
C ASP A 115 10.88 -4.91 11.72
N VAL A 116 11.85 -4.06 11.37
CA VAL A 116 13.00 -4.43 10.54
C VAL A 116 13.87 -5.50 11.21
N ALA A 117 13.92 -5.55 12.54
CA ALA A 117 14.69 -6.56 13.25
C ALA A 117 14.07 -7.97 13.14
N ALA A 118 12.78 -8.05 12.82
CA ALA A 118 12.05 -9.29 12.61
C ALA A 118 11.95 -9.70 11.12
N LEU A 119 12.47 -8.88 10.20
CA LEU A 119 12.40 -9.18 8.76
C LEU A 119 13.37 -10.33 8.39
N PRO A 120 12.92 -11.28 7.56
CA PRO A 120 13.80 -12.26 6.95
C PRO A 120 14.87 -11.60 6.07
N ALA A 121 16.06 -12.21 5.97
CA ALA A 121 17.18 -11.64 5.22
C ALA A 121 16.86 -11.49 3.72
N GLU A 122 16.10 -12.43 3.16
CA GLU A 122 15.62 -12.40 1.78
C GLU A 122 14.75 -11.18 1.48
N GLU A 123 13.95 -10.72 2.45
CA GLU A 123 13.09 -9.54 2.28
C GLU A 123 13.89 -8.24 2.39
N ILE A 124 14.94 -8.22 3.20
CA ILE A 124 15.90 -7.11 3.23
C ILE A 124 16.61 -6.98 1.88
N GLU A 125 17.04 -8.11 1.29
CA GLU A 125 17.66 -8.12 -0.04
C GLU A 125 16.65 -7.77 -1.16
N CYS A 126 15.39 -8.19 -1.04
CA CYS A 126 14.32 -7.77 -1.93
C CYS A 126 14.15 -6.25 -1.91
N ALA A 127 14.06 -5.65 -0.72
CA ALA A 127 13.95 -4.21 -0.53
C ALA A 127 15.12 -3.44 -1.15
N ARG A 128 16.35 -3.93 -0.95
CA ARG A 128 17.57 -3.35 -1.56
C ARG A 128 17.54 -3.45 -3.08
N THR A 129 17.09 -4.58 -3.61
CA THR A 129 16.96 -4.79 -5.06
C THR A 129 15.94 -3.83 -5.67
N SER A 130 14.78 -3.68 -5.03
CA SER A 130 13.75 -2.72 -5.42
C SER A 130 14.27 -1.29 -5.42
N ALA A 131 14.96 -0.88 -4.35
CA ALA A 131 15.57 0.45 -4.26
C ALA A 131 16.62 0.72 -5.36
N ASN A 132 17.48 -0.26 -5.65
CA ASN A 132 18.45 -0.17 -6.74
C ASN A 132 17.77 -0.05 -8.11
N ALA A 133 16.63 -0.72 -8.32
CA ALA A 133 15.87 -0.61 -9.55
C ALA A 133 15.32 0.82 -9.74
N TRP A 134 14.85 1.48 -8.69
CA TRP A 134 14.33 2.85 -8.78
C TRP A 134 15.40 3.84 -9.25
N VAL A 135 16.63 3.69 -8.74
CA VAL A 135 17.77 4.51 -9.16
C VAL A 135 18.16 4.20 -10.60
N THR A 136 18.29 2.90 -10.93
CA THR A 136 18.71 2.46 -12.27
C THR A 136 17.74 2.89 -13.36
N LEU A 137 16.44 2.89 -13.06
CA LEU A 137 15.38 3.33 -13.98
C LEU A 137 15.19 4.86 -14.00
N GLY A 138 15.96 5.62 -13.19
CA GLY A 138 15.92 7.08 -13.17
C GLY A 138 14.70 7.67 -12.45
N TYR A 139 14.02 6.90 -11.59
CA TYR A 139 12.94 7.43 -10.76
C TYR A 139 13.47 8.24 -9.57
N ILE A 140 14.64 7.86 -9.04
CA ILE A 140 15.32 8.54 -7.94
C ILE A 140 16.73 8.93 -8.41
N ASN A 141 17.12 10.17 -8.15
CA ASN A 141 18.51 10.59 -8.38
C ASN A 141 19.39 10.05 -7.25
N LYS A 142 20.56 9.51 -7.59
CA LYS A 142 21.61 9.29 -6.59
C LYS A 142 22.04 10.66 -6.06
N ASN A 143 21.92 10.84 -4.75
CA ASN A 143 22.57 11.94 -4.03
C ASN A 143 24.09 11.79 -4.10
#